data_AF-A0A7C0UIJ8-F1
#
_entry.id   AF-A0A7C0UIJ8-F1
#
_cell.length_a   1.000
_cell.length_b   1.000
_cell.length_c   1.000
_cell.angle_alpha   90.00
_cell.angle_beta   90.00
_cell.angle_gamma   90.00
#
_symmetry.space_group_name_H-M   'P 1'
#
loop_
_entity.id
_entity.type
_entity.pdbx_description
1 polymer ?
#
loop_
_entity_poly.entity_id
_entity_poly.type
_entity_poly.pdbx_seq_one_letter_code
_entity_poly.pdbx_strand_id
1 'polypeptide(L)'
;MKNNNKIADKVLVGITGKTNKDWKEKFKEIEKFKITRTALFLELFKKKQREEIYKALLKSSIKEIPLIHIRNDMSRSELKFLCEKYNNPCLTIHENSFRYLKKWSGYYQNLFLEMNTDNFVSRRTKLRKIGGFCVDLAHFKVAEEKWSEEFEYPIRRRKNPKHFDCNLLSGYSYENNTDVHSVKNKNEFDYVKTLPRFVFSN
;
A
#
# COMPACT_ATOMS: atom_id res chain seq x y z
N MET A 1 -16.40 8.17 27.83
CA MET A 1 -16.84 7.80 26.46
C MET A 1 -15.96 6.66 25.98
N LYS A 2 -16.52 5.46 25.78
CA LYS A 2 -15.77 4.34 25.19
C LYS A 2 -15.53 4.68 23.71
N ASN A 3 -14.30 5.03 23.34
CA ASN A 3 -13.90 5.08 21.94
C ASN A 3 -13.99 3.66 21.39
N ASN A 4 -15.16 3.32 20.84
CA ASN A 4 -15.33 2.16 20.00
C ASN A 4 -14.56 2.44 18.71
N ASN A 5 -13.23 2.27 18.73
CA ASN A 5 -12.40 2.17 17.54
C ASN A 5 -12.90 0.94 16.77
N LYS A 6 -13.91 1.11 15.92
CA LYS A 6 -14.38 0.02 15.07
C LYS A 6 -13.25 -0.25 14.07
N ILE A 7 -12.87 -1.52 13.95
CA ILE A 7 -11.91 -1.98 12.94
C ILE A 7 -12.32 -1.49 11.53
N ALA A 8 -13.62 -1.37 11.27
CA ALA A 8 -14.15 -0.80 10.03
C ALA A 8 -13.64 0.63 9.73
N ASP A 9 -13.40 1.45 10.76
CA ASP A 9 -12.88 2.82 10.59
C ASP A 9 -11.36 2.83 10.29
N LYS A 10 -10.70 1.67 10.46
CA LYS A 10 -9.29 1.44 10.15
C LYS A 10 -9.06 0.81 8.77
N VAL A 11 -10.11 0.23 8.14
CA VAL A 11 -9.99 -0.38 6.81
C VAL A 11 -10.40 0.63 5.75
N LEU A 12 -9.48 0.95 4.84
CA LEU A 12 -9.71 1.91 3.77
C LEU A 12 -9.99 1.18 2.46
N VAL A 13 -11.01 1.64 1.74
CA VAL A 13 -11.14 1.25 0.33
C VAL A 13 -10.01 1.86 -0.48
N GLY A 14 -9.50 1.13 -1.47
CA GLY A 14 -8.46 1.61 -2.38
C GLY A 14 -9.02 2.10 -3.70
N ILE A 15 -8.54 3.26 -4.18
CA ILE A 15 -8.67 3.65 -5.59
C ILE A 15 -7.55 2.94 -6.35
N THR A 16 -7.90 1.91 -7.12
CA THR A 16 -6.97 1.06 -7.88
C THR A 16 -7.59 0.65 -9.22
N GLY A 17 -6.81 0.01 -10.09
CA GLY A 17 -7.26 -0.50 -11.38
C GLY A 17 -6.16 -0.53 -12.43
N LYS A 18 -6.52 -0.93 -13.66
CA LYS A 18 -5.63 -0.97 -14.83
C LYS A 18 -6.06 0.03 -15.90
N THR A 19 -7.33 0.37 -15.95
CA THR A 19 -7.94 1.19 -17.00
C THR A 19 -8.56 2.47 -16.45
N ASN A 20 -8.91 3.39 -17.35
CA ASN A 20 -9.66 4.59 -16.99
C ASN A 20 -11.08 4.29 -16.51
N LYS A 21 -11.65 3.14 -16.86
CA LYS A 21 -12.97 2.73 -16.40
C LYS A 21 -12.92 2.38 -14.90
N ASP A 22 -11.92 1.59 -14.52
CA ASP A 22 -11.79 1.04 -13.16
C ASP A 22 -11.74 2.14 -12.09
N TRP A 23 -10.84 3.12 -12.23
CA TRP A 23 -10.73 4.18 -11.23
C TRP A 23 -11.96 5.10 -11.25
N LYS A 24 -12.57 5.36 -12.43
CA LYS A 24 -13.79 6.18 -12.51
C LYS A 24 -14.98 5.51 -11.83
N GLU A 25 -15.12 4.20 -11.99
CA GLU A 25 -16.16 3.42 -11.28
C GLU A 25 -15.93 3.47 -9.78
N LYS A 26 -14.67 3.36 -9.32
CA LYS A 26 -14.37 3.51 -7.90
C LYS A 26 -14.68 4.90 -7.35
N PHE A 27 -14.45 5.96 -8.11
CA PHE A 27 -14.88 7.31 -7.72
C PHE A 27 -16.41 7.43 -7.62
N LYS A 28 -17.18 6.82 -8.54
CA LYS A 28 -18.65 6.80 -8.44
C LYS A 28 -19.11 6.10 -7.16
N GLU A 29 -18.46 4.98 -6.81
CA GLU A 29 -18.72 4.26 -5.57
C GLU A 29 -18.42 5.14 -4.34
N ILE A 30 -17.24 5.78 -4.31
CA ILE A 30 -16.82 6.69 -3.24
C ILE A 30 -17.84 7.82 -3.03
N GLU A 31 -18.28 8.48 -4.10
CA GLU A 31 -19.28 9.55 -4.01
C GLU A 31 -20.66 9.02 -3.55
N LYS A 32 -21.09 7.87 -4.09
CA LYS A 32 -22.35 7.21 -3.69
C LYS A 32 -22.39 6.93 -2.19
N PHE A 33 -21.28 6.43 -1.63
CA PHE A 33 -21.18 6.07 -0.22
C PHE A 33 -20.61 7.20 0.65
N LYS A 34 -20.36 8.38 0.08
CA LYS A 34 -19.82 9.56 0.78
C LYS A 34 -18.52 9.26 1.54
N ILE A 35 -17.64 8.47 0.94
CA ILE A 35 -16.37 8.06 1.53
C ILE A 35 -15.39 9.24 1.43
N THR A 36 -14.96 9.79 2.56
CA THR A 36 -14.04 10.93 2.59
C THR A 36 -12.58 10.54 2.86
N ARG A 37 -12.32 9.26 3.16
CA ARG A 37 -11.00 8.73 3.51
C ARG A 37 -10.75 7.42 2.77
N THR A 38 -9.68 7.36 1.99
CA THR A 38 -9.39 6.25 1.05
C THR A 38 -7.89 5.98 0.96
N ALA A 39 -7.49 4.82 0.46
CA ALA A 39 -6.13 4.59 -0.05
C ALA A 39 -6.08 4.85 -1.57
N LEU A 40 -4.89 5.06 -2.12
CA LEU A 40 -4.68 5.35 -3.56
C LEU A 40 -3.56 4.48 -4.14
N PHE A 41 -3.81 3.78 -5.24
CA PHE A 41 -2.83 2.92 -5.89
C PHE A 41 -2.56 3.43 -7.31
N LEU A 42 -1.35 3.92 -7.55
CA LEU A 42 -0.96 4.60 -8.78
C LEU A 42 -0.01 3.79 -9.66
N GLU A 43 0.50 2.65 -9.18
CA GLU A 43 1.52 1.86 -9.87
C GLU A 43 1.08 1.38 -11.25
N LEU A 44 -0.16 0.95 -11.41
CA LEU A 44 -0.64 0.45 -12.70
C LEU A 44 -1.02 1.58 -13.68
N PHE A 45 -1.05 2.84 -13.23
CA PHE A 45 -1.46 3.97 -14.06
C PHE A 45 -0.26 4.71 -14.68
N LYS A 46 -0.34 4.92 -16.00
CA LYS A 46 0.64 5.76 -16.72
C LYS A 46 0.45 7.25 -16.36
N LYS A 47 1.48 8.07 -16.59
CA LYS A 47 1.49 9.51 -16.28
C LYS A 47 0.20 10.24 -16.66
N LYS A 48 -0.29 10.08 -17.90
CA LYS A 48 -1.55 10.71 -18.36
C LYS A 48 -2.76 10.31 -17.51
N GLN A 49 -2.88 9.04 -17.14
CA GLN A 49 -3.97 8.55 -16.29
C GLN A 49 -3.84 9.11 -14.88
N ARG A 50 -2.62 9.17 -14.32
CA ARG A 50 -2.38 9.79 -13.01
C ARG A 50 -2.77 11.27 -12.99
N GLU A 51 -2.45 12.03 -14.03
CA GLU A 51 -2.86 13.43 -14.16
C GLU A 51 -4.40 13.59 -14.18
N GLU A 52 -5.12 12.69 -14.86
CA GLU A 52 -6.59 12.65 -14.82
C GLU A 52 -7.12 12.31 -13.42
N ILE A 53 -6.50 11.34 -12.73
CA ILE A 53 -6.83 10.97 -11.36
C ILE A 53 -6.59 12.15 -10.41
N TYR A 54 -5.47 12.87 -10.51
CA TYR A 54 -5.20 14.06 -9.69
C TYR A 54 -6.26 15.15 -9.89
N LYS A 55 -6.69 15.39 -11.13
CA LYS A 55 -7.77 16.34 -11.42
C LYS A 55 -9.10 15.89 -10.82
N ALA A 56 -9.39 14.59 -10.82
CA ALA A 56 -10.59 14.03 -10.19
C ALA A 56 -10.53 14.17 -8.66
N LEU A 57 -9.38 13.86 -8.05
CA LEU A 57 -9.14 14.01 -6.61
C LEU A 57 -9.39 15.44 -6.13
N LEU A 58 -8.92 16.45 -6.88
CA LEU A 58 -9.13 17.86 -6.57
C LEU A 58 -10.61 18.29 -6.56
N LYS A 59 -11.48 17.55 -7.27
CA LYS A 59 -12.92 17.83 -7.36
C LYS A 59 -13.77 16.93 -6.47
N SER A 60 -13.17 15.89 -5.89
CA SER A 60 -13.88 14.88 -5.10
C SER A 60 -14.13 15.32 -3.66
N SER A 61 -15.01 14.60 -2.97
CA SER A 61 -15.25 14.75 -1.54
C SER A 61 -14.16 14.12 -0.64
N ILE A 62 -13.14 13.49 -1.23
CA ILE A 62 -12.03 12.84 -0.52
C ILE A 62 -11.16 13.91 0.17
N LYS A 63 -11.05 13.79 1.49
CA LYS A 63 -10.29 14.70 2.37
C LYS A 63 -8.94 14.12 2.77
N GLU A 64 -8.88 12.81 2.96
CA GLU A 64 -7.70 12.12 3.50
C GLU A 64 -7.30 10.92 2.63
N ILE A 65 -6.01 10.83 2.34
CA ILE A 65 -5.39 9.66 1.71
C ILE A 65 -4.12 9.33 2.48
N PRO A 66 -4.17 8.52 3.55
CA PRO A 66 -3.01 8.25 4.39
C PRO A 66 -2.02 7.25 3.76
N LEU A 67 -2.43 6.53 2.71
CA LEU A 67 -1.59 5.57 2.00
C LEU A 67 -1.70 5.74 0.49
N ILE A 68 -0.56 5.83 -0.19
CA ILE A 68 -0.44 5.95 -1.64
C ILE A 68 0.62 4.98 -2.14
N HIS A 69 0.23 3.99 -2.92
CA HIS A 69 1.16 3.08 -3.59
C HIS A 69 1.66 3.70 -4.90
N ILE A 70 2.96 4.03 -4.99
CA ILE A 70 3.53 4.88 -6.05
C ILE A 70 4.30 4.09 -7.11
N ARG A 71 4.37 4.62 -8.33
CA ARG A 71 5.12 4.04 -9.44
C ARG A 71 6.57 4.52 -9.50
N ASN A 72 7.46 3.64 -9.92
CA ASN A 72 8.88 3.93 -10.18
C ASN A 72 9.16 5.11 -11.11
N ASP A 73 8.25 5.49 -12.02
CA ASP A 73 8.46 6.61 -12.94
C ASP A 73 7.93 7.95 -12.42
N MET A 74 7.23 7.97 -11.27
CA MET A 74 6.66 9.19 -10.71
C MET A 74 7.73 10.23 -10.39
N SER A 75 7.44 11.50 -10.69
CA SER A 75 8.38 12.59 -10.47
C SER A 75 8.40 13.04 -9.00
N ARG A 76 9.44 13.80 -8.62
CA ARG A 76 9.48 14.50 -7.32
C ARG A 76 8.31 15.48 -7.15
N SER A 77 7.85 16.12 -8.23
CA SER A 77 6.73 17.06 -8.17
C SER A 77 5.39 16.37 -7.94
N GLU A 78 5.20 15.16 -8.46
CA GLU A 78 4.04 14.33 -8.13
C GLU A 78 4.03 13.99 -6.63
N LEU A 79 5.17 13.56 -6.08
CA LEU A 79 5.29 13.29 -4.63
C LEU A 79 5.03 14.54 -3.79
N LYS A 80 5.58 15.70 -4.19
CA LYS A 80 5.31 16.99 -3.53
C LYS A 80 3.82 17.29 -3.46
N PHE A 81 3.13 17.23 -4.61
CA PHE A 81 1.70 17.47 -4.69
C PHE A 81 0.92 16.55 -3.75
N LEU A 82 1.19 15.25 -3.78
CA LEU A 82 0.49 14.27 -2.95
C LEU A 82 0.77 14.48 -1.45
N CYS A 83 2.03 14.74 -1.07
CA CYS A 83 2.40 14.96 0.32
C CYS A 83 1.82 16.27 0.88
N GLU A 84 1.82 17.35 0.12
CA GLU A 84 1.22 18.62 0.54
C GLU A 84 -0.31 18.51 0.61
N LYS A 85 -0.94 17.85 -0.36
CA LYS A 85 -2.41 17.72 -0.41
C LYS A 85 -2.97 16.82 0.69
N TYR A 86 -2.26 15.75 1.05
CA TYR A 86 -2.75 14.72 1.97
C TYR A 86 -1.92 14.59 3.24
N ASN A 87 -1.19 15.65 3.61
CA ASN A 87 -0.45 15.76 4.85
C ASN A 87 0.55 14.59 5.08
N ASN A 88 1.51 14.45 4.17
CA ASN A 88 2.64 13.52 4.27
C ASN A 88 2.23 12.04 4.45
N PRO A 89 1.49 11.47 3.48
CA PRO A 89 1.01 10.10 3.59
C PRO A 89 2.14 9.07 3.48
N CYS A 90 1.83 7.82 3.82
CA CYS A 90 2.70 6.68 3.55
C CYS A 90 2.73 6.42 2.04
N LEU A 91 3.92 6.55 1.44
CA LEU A 91 4.17 6.28 0.04
C LEU A 91 4.77 4.88 -0.11
N THR A 92 4.00 3.90 -0.55
CA THR A 92 4.48 2.52 -0.62
C THR A 92 5.21 2.26 -1.94
N ILE A 93 6.29 1.49 -1.86
CA ILE A 93 7.22 1.18 -2.96
C ILE A 93 7.69 -0.27 -2.87
N HIS A 94 8.12 -0.83 -4.00
CA HIS A 94 8.75 -2.14 -4.06
C HIS A 94 10.29 -2.07 -3.98
N GLU A 95 10.96 -3.21 -3.83
CA GLU A 95 12.42 -3.34 -3.73
C GLU A 95 13.15 -2.71 -4.94
N ASN A 96 12.57 -2.85 -6.13
CA ASN A 96 13.14 -2.29 -7.35
C ASN A 96 13.17 -0.75 -7.36
N SER A 97 12.34 -0.10 -6.54
CA SER A 97 12.24 1.35 -6.43
C SER A 97 13.47 2.01 -5.82
N PHE A 98 14.26 1.26 -5.04
CA PHE A 98 15.52 1.77 -4.46
C PHE A 98 16.52 2.23 -5.52
N ARG A 99 16.40 1.77 -6.76
CA ARG A 99 17.20 2.25 -7.92
C ARG A 99 16.92 3.71 -8.26
N TYR A 100 15.72 4.19 -7.95
CA TYR A 100 15.23 5.51 -8.28
C TYR A 100 15.18 6.45 -7.07
N LEU A 101 15.63 6.02 -5.90
CA LEU A 101 15.50 6.78 -4.65
C LEU A 101 16.03 8.22 -4.75
N LYS A 102 17.13 8.45 -5.49
CA LYS A 102 17.73 9.78 -5.63
C LYS A 102 16.73 10.84 -6.14
N LYS A 103 15.83 10.49 -7.07
CA LYS A 103 14.87 11.47 -7.62
C LYS A 103 13.75 11.87 -6.65
N TRP A 104 13.54 11.11 -5.58
CA TRP A 104 12.53 11.41 -4.56
C TRP A 104 13.14 12.07 -3.32
N SER A 105 14.27 12.75 -3.47
CA SER A 105 14.95 13.43 -2.36
C SER A 105 14.02 14.36 -1.59
N GLY A 106 14.10 14.28 -0.26
CA GLY A 106 13.23 15.01 0.67
C GLY A 106 12.00 14.24 1.15
N TYR A 107 11.62 13.13 0.51
CA TYR A 107 10.44 12.34 0.88
C TYR A 107 10.78 10.95 1.42
N TYR A 108 12.04 10.68 1.78
CA TYR A 108 12.44 9.30 2.09
C TYR A 108 11.74 8.73 3.32
N GLN A 109 11.49 9.55 4.33
CA GLN A 109 10.77 9.13 5.53
C GLN A 109 9.28 8.86 5.28
N ASN A 110 8.75 9.31 4.15
CA ASN A 110 7.41 8.95 3.69
C ASN A 110 7.39 7.64 2.91
N LEU A 111 8.54 7.08 2.52
CA LEU A 111 8.58 5.86 1.71
C LEU A 111 8.51 4.61 2.60
N PHE A 112 7.66 3.66 2.24
CA PHE A 112 7.47 2.41 2.95
C PHE A 112 7.64 1.22 2.00
N LEU A 113 8.49 0.28 2.38
CA LEU A 113 8.79 -0.89 1.57
C LEU A 113 7.69 -1.94 1.69
N GLU A 114 7.10 -2.26 0.56
CA GLU A 114 6.21 -3.39 0.34
C GLU A 114 6.98 -4.48 -0.40
N MET A 115 7.08 -5.67 0.21
CA MET A 115 7.83 -6.77 -0.37
C MET A 115 7.09 -7.41 -1.54
N ASN A 116 7.82 -7.86 -2.56
CA ASN A 116 7.31 -8.72 -3.62
C ASN A 116 7.20 -10.18 -3.16
N THR A 117 6.86 -11.08 -4.08
CA THR A 117 6.68 -12.52 -3.86
C THR A 117 7.54 -13.39 -4.78
N ASP A 118 8.64 -12.84 -5.29
CA ASP A 118 9.53 -13.41 -6.33
C ASP A 118 10.75 -14.17 -5.79
N ASN A 119 10.78 -14.46 -4.49
CA ASN A 119 11.88 -15.05 -3.74
C ASN A 119 13.19 -14.27 -3.85
N PHE A 120 13.11 -12.93 -3.84
CA PHE A 120 14.29 -12.08 -4.03
C PHE A 120 14.23 -10.78 -3.25
N VAL A 121 15.23 -10.56 -2.39
CA VAL A 121 15.44 -9.22 -1.79
C VAL A 121 16.63 -8.52 -2.41
N SER A 122 16.36 -7.41 -3.09
CA SER A 122 17.43 -6.63 -3.74
C SER A 122 18.51 -6.20 -2.73
N ARG A 123 19.78 -6.44 -3.07
CA ARG A 123 20.94 -5.88 -2.33
C ARG A 123 20.94 -4.35 -2.27
N ARG A 124 20.16 -3.68 -3.13
CA ARG A 124 19.98 -2.21 -3.12
C ARG A 124 18.97 -1.74 -2.08
N THR A 125 18.19 -2.65 -1.49
CA THR A 125 17.21 -2.34 -0.45
C THR A 125 17.92 -1.74 0.76
N LYS A 126 17.60 -0.48 1.06
CA LYS A 126 18.22 0.30 2.13
C LYS A 126 17.15 0.79 3.09
N LEU A 127 16.53 -0.13 3.83
CA LEU A 127 15.42 0.16 4.75
C LEU A 127 15.74 1.33 5.71
N ARG A 128 16.98 1.41 6.22
CA ARG A 128 17.45 2.51 7.08
C ARG A 128 17.34 3.91 6.47
N LYS A 129 17.13 4.03 5.15
CA LYS A 129 16.97 5.31 4.47
C LYS A 129 15.53 5.77 4.37
N ILE A 130 14.56 4.88 4.57
CA ILE A 130 13.14 5.14 4.35
C ILE A 130 12.35 5.01 5.66
N GLY A 131 11.04 5.29 5.63
CA GLY A 131 10.18 5.31 6.82
C GLY A 131 10.00 3.93 7.47
N GLY A 132 9.92 2.86 6.66
CA GLY A 132 9.77 1.51 7.19
C GLY A 132 9.21 0.54 6.17
N PHE A 133 8.37 -0.37 6.64
CA PHE A 133 7.60 -1.34 5.89
C PHE A 133 6.14 -0.91 5.76
N CYS A 134 5.61 -1.16 4.57
CA CYS A 134 4.19 -1.42 4.40
C CYS A 134 4.06 -2.92 4.21
N VAL A 135 3.43 -3.63 5.16
CA VAL A 135 3.28 -5.08 5.01
C VAL A 135 1.99 -5.34 4.23
N ASP A 136 2.13 -5.75 2.98
CA ASP A 136 1.06 -6.46 2.30
C ASP A 136 0.88 -7.82 2.97
N LEU A 137 -0.29 -7.99 3.59
CA LEU A 137 -0.57 -9.15 4.43
C LEU A 137 -0.66 -10.44 3.60
N ALA A 138 -1.18 -10.37 2.37
CA ALA A 138 -1.28 -11.53 1.49
C ALA A 138 0.11 -11.89 0.94
N HIS A 139 0.93 -10.91 0.55
CA HIS A 139 2.31 -11.17 0.13
C HIS A 139 3.12 -11.80 1.27
N PHE A 140 2.96 -11.31 2.49
CA PHE A 140 3.61 -11.90 3.66
C PHE A 140 3.19 -13.37 3.83
N LYS A 141 1.90 -13.68 3.63
CA LYS A 141 1.40 -15.06 3.68
C LYS A 141 1.98 -15.92 2.55
N VAL A 142 2.03 -15.40 1.32
CA VAL A 142 2.64 -16.08 0.17
C VAL A 142 4.11 -16.42 0.45
N ALA A 143 4.84 -15.44 0.97
CA ALA A 143 6.25 -15.58 1.31
C ALA A 143 6.47 -16.56 2.47
N GLU A 144 5.58 -16.57 3.48
CA GLU A 144 5.60 -17.54 4.59
C GLU A 144 5.46 -18.97 4.09
N GLU A 145 4.46 -19.25 3.25
CA GLU A 145 4.22 -20.59 2.68
C GLU A 145 5.36 -21.07 1.79
N LYS A 146 6.08 -20.14 1.14
CA LYS A 146 7.28 -20.45 0.34
C LYS A 146 8.57 -20.52 1.17
N TRP A 147 8.53 -20.04 2.41
CA TRP A 147 9.72 -19.71 3.20
C TRP A 147 10.74 -18.86 2.42
N SER A 148 10.25 -17.83 1.74
CA SER A 148 11.07 -17.04 0.81
C SER A 148 11.92 -15.97 1.51
N GLU A 149 12.87 -15.37 0.78
CA GLU A 149 13.70 -14.29 1.32
C GLU A 149 12.86 -13.10 1.84
N GLU A 150 11.73 -12.82 1.19
CA GLU A 150 10.80 -11.75 1.54
C GLU A 150 10.04 -12.02 2.84
N PHE A 151 9.92 -13.27 3.27
CA PHE A 151 9.40 -13.62 4.59
C PHE A 151 10.47 -13.40 5.66
N GLU A 152 11.69 -13.89 5.43
CA GLU A 152 12.78 -13.76 6.40
C GLU A 152 13.20 -12.31 6.64
N TYR A 153 13.15 -11.46 5.61
CA TYR A 153 13.63 -10.09 5.68
C TYR A 153 12.91 -9.21 6.73
N PRO A 154 11.56 -9.09 6.73
CA PRO A 154 10.81 -8.43 7.79
C PRO A 154 10.89 -9.19 9.13
N ILE A 155 10.85 -10.53 9.14
CA ILE A 155 10.97 -11.33 10.37
C ILE A 155 12.26 -11.02 11.14
N ARG A 156 13.41 -10.88 10.45
CA ARG A 156 14.69 -10.51 11.07
C ARG A 156 14.67 -9.10 11.70
N ARG A 157 13.69 -8.26 11.36
CA ARG A 157 13.55 -6.87 11.82
C ARG A 157 12.39 -6.65 12.78
N ARG A 158 11.61 -7.70 13.10
CA ARG A 158 10.43 -7.66 14.00
C ARG A 158 10.67 -7.04 15.38
N LYS A 159 11.93 -7.01 15.86
CA LYS A 159 12.29 -6.37 17.14
C LYS A 159 12.19 -4.85 17.12
N ASN A 160 11.99 -4.22 15.95
CA ASN A 160 11.77 -2.79 15.83
C ASN A 160 10.37 -2.51 15.25
N PRO A 161 9.32 -2.54 16.09
CA PRO A 161 7.93 -2.41 15.63
C PRO A 161 7.62 -1.05 15.02
N LYS A 162 8.42 -0.01 15.30
CA LYS A 162 8.31 1.32 14.70
C LYS A 162 8.61 1.36 13.20
N HIS A 163 9.08 0.26 12.62
CA HIS A 163 9.26 0.15 11.17
C HIS A 163 8.03 -0.47 10.48
N PHE A 164 6.93 -0.74 11.17
CA PHE A 164 5.75 -1.41 10.61
C PHE A 164 4.53 -0.50 10.75
N ASP A 165 4.39 0.45 9.83
CA ASP A 165 3.48 1.60 10.00
C ASP A 165 2.22 1.54 9.14
N CYS A 166 2.19 0.69 8.11
CA CYS A 166 0.99 0.50 7.31
C CYS A 166 0.87 -0.91 6.75
N ASN A 167 -0.35 -1.27 6.36
CA ASN A 167 -0.70 -2.55 5.79
C ASN A 167 -1.47 -2.41 4.49
N LEU A 168 -1.27 -3.37 3.60
CA LEU A 168 -2.19 -3.66 2.51
C LEU A 168 -2.95 -4.95 2.79
N LEU A 169 -4.22 -4.97 2.41
CA LEU A 169 -5.12 -6.08 2.62
C LEU A 169 -5.77 -6.47 1.29
N SER A 170 -5.52 -7.70 0.87
CA SER A 170 -6.17 -8.38 -0.25
C SER A 170 -6.61 -9.78 0.18
N GLY A 171 -7.36 -10.49 -0.66
CA GLY A 171 -7.65 -11.89 -0.42
C GLY A 171 -6.40 -12.76 -0.63
N TYR A 172 -6.48 -14.01 -0.22
CA TYR A 172 -5.42 -14.99 -0.43
C TYR A 172 -6.00 -16.35 -0.85
N SER A 173 -5.40 -16.96 -1.87
CA SER A 173 -5.73 -18.30 -2.34
C SER A 173 -4.72 -19.31 -1.79
N TYR A 174 -5.17 -20.18 -0.88
CA TYR A 174 -4.35 -21.30 -0.39
C TYR A 174 -4.00 -22.31 -1.50
N GLU A 175 -4.94 -22.54 -2.42
CA GLU A 175 -4.75 -23.49 -3.53
C GLU A 175 -3.59 -23.08 -4.44
N ASN A 176 -3.51 -21.80 -4.79
CA ASN A 176 -2.51 -21.28 -5.72
C ASN A 176 -1.31 -20.61 -5.04
N ASN A 177 -1.37 -20.46 -3.71
CA ASN A 177 -0.41 -19.69 -2.93
C ASN A 177 -0.12 -18.30 -3.54
N THR A 178 -1.18 -17.51 -3.71
CA THR A 178 -1.13 -16.17 -4.32
C THR A 178 -2.16 -15.24 -3.67
N ASP A 179 -1.88 -13.96 -3.71
CA ASP A 179 -2.84 -12.91 -3.37
C ASP A 179 -3.99 -12.83 -4.40
N VAL A 180 -5.13 -12.34 -3.94
CA VAL A 180 -6.38 -12.23 -4.72
C VAL A 180 -6.92 -10.81 -4.60
N HIS A 181 -6.79 -10.04 -5.67
CA HIS A 181 -7.27 -8.65 -5.73
C HIS A 181 -8.76 -8.52 -6.08
N SER A 182 -9.47 -9.63 -6.33
CA SER A 182 -10.92 -9.67 -6.58
C SER A 182 -11.55 -10.70 -5.66
N VAL A 183 -11.84 -10.28 -4.45
CA VAL A 183 -12.38 -11.14 -3.39
C VAL A 183 -13.84 -11.46 -3.66
N LYS A 184 -14.16 -12.75 -3.72
CA LYS A 184 -15.50 -13.30 -3.93
C LYS A 184 -16.11 -13.83 -2.63
N ASN A 185 -15.28 -14.23 -1.66
CA ASN A 185 -15.72 -14.80 -0.39
C ASN A 185 -14.92 -14.21 0.78
N LYS A 186 -15.60 -13.97 1.92
CA LYS A 186 -14.96 -13.49 3.16
C LYS A 186 -13.87 -14.43 3.66
N ASN A 187 -13.97 -15.74 3.40
CA ASN A 187 -12.98 -16.72 3.85
C ASN A 187 -11.61 -16.51 3.19
N GLU A 188 -11.53 -15.79 2.05
CA GLU A 188 -10.26 -15.41 1.42
C GLU A 188 -9.45 -14.42 2.29
N PHE A 189 -10.00 -13.91 3.39
CA PHE A 189 -9.29 -13.14 4.42
C PHE A 189 -8.94 -13.95 5.68
N ASP A 190 -9.30 -15.23 5.78
CA ASP A 190 -9.07 -16.02 7.01
C ASP A 190 -7.59 -16.17 7.36
N TYR A 191 -6.70 -16.11 6.35
CA TYR A 191 -5.25 -16.12 6.55
C TYR A 191 -4.77 -15.01 7.49
N VAL A 192 -5.46 -13.87 7.55
CA VAL A 192 -5.10 -12.74 8.42
C VAL A 192 -5.06 -13.16 9.89
N LYS A 193 -5.90 -14.13 10.29
CA LYS A 193 -5.94 -14.67 11.67
C LYS A 193 -4.69 -15.47 12.03
N THR A 194 -3.95 -15.93 11.03
CA THR A 194 -2.74 -16.76 11.19
C THR A 194 -1.47 -15.92 11.28
N LEU A 195 -1.53 -14.66 10.88
CA LEU A 195 -0.35 -13.81 10.77
C LEU A 195 0.18 -13.35 12.15
N PRO A 196 1.52 -13.24 12.31
CA PRO A 196 2.11 -12.83 13.56
C PRO A 196 1.84 -11.35 13.86
N ARG A 197 1.50 -11.01 15.10
CA ARG A 197 1.04 -9.65 15.48
C ARG A 197 1.92 -8.49 15.01
N PHE A 198 3.23 -8.68 14.89
CA PHE A 198 4.16 -7.59 14.52
C PHE A 198 3.96 -7.09 13.07
N VAL A 199 3.27 -7.85 12.20
CA VAL A 199 3.01 -7.40 10.83
C VAL A 199 1.92 -6.35 10.76
N PHE A 200 1.08 -6.24 11.79
CA PHE A 200 -0.01 -5.27 11.83
C PHE A 200 0.48 -3.93 12.36
N SER A 201 0.17 -2.87 11.62
CA SER A 201 0.33 -1.48 12.05
C SER A 201 -0.61 -1.16 13.22
N ASN A 202 -0.18 -0.24 14.10
CA ASN A 202 -0.88 0.12 15.34
C ASN A 202 -2.11 1.03 15.10
#